data_AF-A0A6M0S6F4-F1
#
_entry.id   AF-A0A6M0S6F4-F1
#
_cell.length_a   1.000
_cell.length_b   1.000
_cell.length_c   1.000
_cell.angle_alpha   90.00
_cell.angle_beta   90.00
_cell.angle_gamma   90.00
#
_symmetry.space_group_name_H-M   'P 1'
#
loop_
_entity.id
_entity.type
_entity.pdbx_description
1 polymer ?
#
loop_
_entity_poly.entity_id
_entity_poly.type
_entity_poly.pdbx_seq_one_letter_code
_entity_poly.pdbx_strand_id
1 'polypeptide(L)'
;MRKLISLSLGIDDAWAQVEEGLALPNIWIPLSTDQYSTVLRGLLQDAHINANLFPDAHLAALAIGHCLEGCTIDTDFARSSGCRWRNPLQVAS
;
A
#
# COMPACT_ATOMS: atom_id res chain seq x y z
N MET A 1 0.38 -17.16 -16.15
CA MET A 1 1.22 -15.98 -16.43
C MET A 1 0.42 -15.00 -17.28
N ARG A 2 -0.23 -14.01 -16.65
CA ARG A 2 -0.88 -12.89 -17.38
C ARG A 2 0.23 -11.99 -17.93
N LYS A 3 0.18 -11.71 -19.25
CA LYS A 3 1.11 -10.85 -19.99
C LYS A 3 1.43 -9.58 -19.19
N LEU A 4 2.71 -9.27 -19.07
CA LEU A 4 3.19 -7.95 -18.68
C LEU A 4 2.43 -6.89 -19.49
N ILE A 5 1.94 -5.90 -18.75
CA ILE A 5 1.12 -4.77 -19.18
C ILE A 5 1.72 -4.17 -20.45
N SER A 6 1.02 -4.33 -21.58
CA SER A 6 1.38 -3.76 -22.86
C SER A 6 0.51 -2.54 -23.10
N LEU A 7 1.17 -1.39 -23.32
CA LEU A 7 0.66 -0.12 -23.85
C LEU A 7 -0.29 0.64 -22.91
N SER A 8 -0.20 1.98 -22.95
CA SER A 8 -1.11 2.88 -22.22
C SER A 8 -2.56 2.47 -22.50
N LEU A 9 -3.23 1.90 -21.51
CA LEU A 9 -4.67 1.64 -21.61
C LEU A 9 -5.41 2.97 -21.73
N GLY A 10 -6.52 2.98 -22.47
CA GLY A 10 -7.49 4.05 -22.36
C GLY A 10 -8.05 4.09 -20.94
N ILE A 11 -8.56 5.25 -20.51
CA ILE A 11 -9.08 5.42 -19.15
C ILE A 11 -10.17 4.39 -18.82
N ASP A 12 -11.04 4.07 -19.78
CA ASP A 12 -12.12 3.10 -19.60
C ASP A 12 -11.59 1.67 -19.38
N ASP A 13 -10.63 1.24 -20.20
CA ASP A 13 -10.02 -0.08 -20.05
C ASP A 13 -9.25 -0.19 -18.72
N ALA A 14 -8.55 0.87 -18.32
CA ALA A 14 -7.81 0.91 -17.07
C ALA A 14 -8.77 0.86 -15.87
N TRP A 15 -9.89 1.57 -15.94
CA TRP A 15 -10.91 1.57 -14.90
C TRP A 15 -11.61 0.22 -14.78
N ALA A 16 -11.91 -0.44 -15.90
CA ALA A 16 -12.48 -1.79 -15.91
C ALA A 16 -11.61 -2.82 -15.16
N GLN A 17 -10.27 -2.67 -15.22
CA GLN A 17 -9.37 -3.53 -14.43
C GLN A 17 -9.48 -3.29 -12.92
N VAL A 18 -9.68 -2.03 -12.51
CA VAL A 18 -9.91 -1.69 -11.10
C VAL A 18 -11.24 -2.30 -10.64
N GLU A 19 -12.30 -2.19 -11.42
CA GLU A 19 -13.61 -2.77 -11.12
C GLU A 19 -13.57 -4.30 -11.03
N GLU A 20 -12.89 -4.97 -11.98
CA GLU A 20 -12.67 -6.44 -11.93
C GLU A 20 -11.96 -6.84 -10.63
N GLY A 21 -10.93 -6.09 -10.23
CA GLY A 21 -10.19 -6.33 -8.99
C GLY A 21 -11.06 -6.14 -7.75
N LEU A 22 -11.79 -5.03 -7.66
CA LEU A 22 -12.65 -4.72 -6.51
C LEU A 22 -13.84 -5.68 -6.38
N ALA A 23 -14.27 -6.32 -7.46
CA ALA A 23 -15.34 -7.32 -7.43
C ALA A 23 -14.92 -8.69 -6.87
N LEU A 24 -13.62 -8.94 -6.66
CA LEU A 24 -13.15 -10.21 -6.12
C LEU A 24 -13.55 -10.38 -4.65
N PRO A 25 -14.01 -11.57 -4.21
CA PRO A 25 -14.52 -11.79 -2.85
C PRO A 25 -13.45 -11.67 -1.76
N ASN A 26 -12.17 -11.73 -2.14
CA ASN A 26 -11.02 -11.63 -1.25
C ASN A 26 -10.35 -10.25 -1.28
N ILE A 27 -10.97 -9.26 -1.94
CA ILE A 27 -10.51 -7.88 -1.96
C ILE A 27 -11.37 -7.06 -1.00
N TRP A 28 -10.70 -6.20 -0.24
CA TRP A 28 -11.31 -5.35 0.77
C TRP A 28 -10.57 -4.02 0.83
N ILE A 29 -11.31 -2.92 0.95
CA ILE A 29 -10.76 -1.58 1.11
C ILE A 29 -10.69 -1.27 2.61
N PRO A 30 -9.48 -1.16 3.20
CA PRO A 30 -9.34 -0.83 4.61
C PRO A 30 -9.78 0.60 4.88
N LEU A 31 -10.66 0.77 5.86
CA LEU A 31 -11.02 2.09 6.39
C LEU A 31 -10.05 2.48 7.52
N SER A 32 -9.89 3.77 7.77
CA SER A 32 -9.14 4.28 8.91
C SER A 32 -9.73 3.77 10.23
N THR A 33 -8.86 3.36 11.14
CA THR A 33 -9.23 3.01 12.52
C THR A 33 -9.18 4.23 13.43
N ASP A 34 -9.67 4.12 14.66
CA ASP A 34 -9.62 5.20 15.66
C ASP A 34 -8.18 5.67 15.95
N GLN A 35 -7.19 4.79 15.79
CA GLN A 35 -5.78 5.07 16.04
C GLN A 35 -5.07 5.71 14.84
N TYR A 36 -5.74 5.79 13.69
CA TYR A 36 -5.16 6.20 12.41
C TYR A 36 -4.41 7.54 12.49
N SER A 37 -5.04 8.57 13.07
CA SER A 37 -4.45 9.91 13.15
C SER A 37 -3.16 9.92 13.99
N THR A 38 -3.16 9.20 15.11
CA THR A 38 -2.00 9.09 16.01
C THR A 38 -0.86 8.35 15.31
N VAL A 39 -1.15 7.23 14.65
CA VAL A 39 -0.15 6.42 13.93
C VAL A 39 0.44 7.22 12.77
N LEU A 40 -0.40 7.82 11.93
CA LEU A 40 0.07 8.60 10.78
C LEU A 40 0.94 9.77 11.22
N ARG A 41 0.56 10.49 12.28
CA ARG A 41 1.37 11.58 12.82
C ARG A 41 2.75 11.09 13.26
N GLY A 42 2.83 9.95 13.94
CA GLY A 42 4.10 9.35 14.35
C GLY A 42 5.00 9.02 13.14
N LEU A 43 4.43 8.35 12.13
CA LEU A 43 5.15 8.00 10.90
C LEU A 43 5.70 9.24 10.17
N LEU A 44 4.90 10.32 10.10
CA LEU A 44 5.32 11.57 9.46
C LEU A 44 6.43 12.30 10.25
N GLN A 45 6.42 12.19 11.58
CA GLN A 45 7.44 12.80 12.45
C GLN A 45 8.77 12.05 12.39
N ASP A 46 8.74 10.72 12.35
CA ASP A 46 9.94 9.87 12.37
C ASP A 46 10.75 9.95 11.07
N ALA A 47 10.08 9.97 9.92
CA ALA A 47 10.73 9.74 8.64
C ALA A 47 11.21 11.01 7.90
N HIS A 48 11.27 12.19 8.56
CA HIS A 48 11.60 13.48 7.92
C HIS A 48 10.88 13.66 6.58
N ILE A 49 9.59 13.32 6.56
CA ILE A 49 8.86 13.03 5.33
C ILE A 49 8.61 14.31 4.51
N ASN A 50 9.09 14.30 3.27
CA ASN A 50 8.66 15.24 2.24
C ASN A 50 7.31 14.80 1.65
N ALA A 51 6.60 15.67 0.94
CA ALA A 51 5.25 15.38 0.44
C ALA A 51 5.12 14.07 -0.38
N ASN A 52 6.23 13.56 -0.95
CA ASN A 52 6.23 12.35 -1.77
C ASN A 52 6.06 11.05 -0.96
N LEU A 53 6.37 11.03 0.34
CA LEU A 53 6.22 9.81 1.16
C LEU A 53 4.90 9.77 1.94
N PHE A 54 4.03 10.79 1.79
CA PHE A 54 2.72 10.80 2.43
C PHE A 54 1.83 9.62 2.01
N PRO A 55 1.73 9.24 0.71
CA PRO A 55 0.94 8.08 0.30
C PRO A 55 1.39 6.78 0.98
N ASP A 56 2.71 6.57 1.11
CA ASP A 56 3.24 5.37 1.77
C ASP A 56 2.99 5.38 3.28
N ALA A 57 3.16 6.53 3.93
CA ALA A 57 2.83 6.69 5.34
C ALA A 57 1.33 6.45 5.60
N HIS A 58 0.46 6.88 4.67
CA HIS A 58 -0.98 6.61 4.71
C HIS A 58 -1.26 5.10 4.65
N LEU A 59 -0.67 4.38 3.70
CA LEU A 59 -0.82 2.93 3.56
C LEU A 59 -0.26 2.17 4.76
N ALA A 60 0.89 2.60 5.30
CA ALA A 60 1.48 2.02 6.50
C ALA A 60 0.60 2.24 7.74
N ALA A 61 -0.01 3.41 7.89
CA ALA A 61 -0.94 3.68 8.99
C ALA A 61 -2.18 2.76 8.94
N LEU A 62 -2.72 2.52 7.74
CA LEU A 62 -3.81 1.55 7.56
C LEU A 62 -3.36 0.13 7.89
N ALA A 63 -2.17 -0.28 7.42
CA ALA A 63 -1.64 -1.62 7.70
C ALA A 63 -1.42 -1.84 9.20
N ILE A 64 -0.80 -0.89 9.90
CA ILE A 64 -0.59 -0.94 11.36
C ILE A 64 -1.93 -1.02 12.09
N GLY A 65 -2.90 -0.16 11.73
CA GLY A 65 -4.21 -0.12 12.38
C GLY A 65 -5.00 -1.43 12.28
N HIS A 66 -4.79 -2.20 11.20
CA HIS A 66 -5.42 -3.50 10.97
C HIS A 66 -4.51 -4.70 11.25
N CYS A 67 -3.33 -4.47 11.86
CA CYS A 67 -2.33 -5.51 12.14
C CYS A 67 -1.88 -6.29 10.88
N LEU A 68 -1.90 -5.65 9.71
CA LEU A 68 -1.53 -6.23 8.42
C LEU A 68 -0.02 -6.12 8.14
N GLU A 69 0.42 -6.83 7.11
CA GLU A 69 1.76 -6.71 6.52
C GLU A 69 1.65 -6.05 5.13
N GLY A 70 2.44 -5.02 4.89
CA GLY A 70 2.55 -4.40 3.57
C GLY A 70 3.22 -5.33 2.57
N CYS A 71 2.60 -5.55 1.41
CA CYS A 71 3.19 -6.35 0.33
C CYS A 71 3.50 -5.41 -0.84
N THR A 72 4.76 -5.03 -1.02
CA THR A 72 5.16 -4.03 -2.02
C THR A 72 6.55 -4.32 -2.58
N ILE A 73 6.77 -3.95 -3.84
CA ILE A 73 8.10 -3.99 -4.47
C ILE A 73 8.91 -2.72 -4.21
N ASP A 74 8.26 -1.66 -3.70
CA ASP A 74 8.90 -0.40 -3.36
C ASP A 74 9.60 -0.51 -2.00
N THR A 75 10.93 -0.42 -2.02
CA THR A 75 11.75 -0.56 -0.81
C THR A 75 11.68 0.67 0.10
N ASP A 76 11.25 1.84 -0.39
CA ASP A 76 11.10 3.02 0.47
C ASP A 76 10.00 2.84 1.52
N PHE A 77 9.10 1.86 1.34
CA PHE A 77 8.11 1.47 2.34
C PHE A 77 8.75 1.04 3.68
N ALA A 78 10.00 0.57 3.66
CA ALA A 78 10.77 0.21 4.84
C ALA A 78 11.00 1.37 5.82
N ARG A 79 10.80 2.62 5.38
CA ARG A 79 10.94 3.82 6.22
C ARG A 79 9.81 3.97 7.24
N SER A 80 8.69 3.28 7.04
CA SER A 80 7.55 3.32 7.95
C SER A 80 7.81 2.48 9.20
N SER A 81 8.37 3.12 10.23
CA SER A 81 8.67 2.51 11.52
C SER A 81 7.44 1.79 12.10
N GLY A 82 7.62 0.53 12.54
CA GLY A 82 6.54 -0.26 13.14
C GLY A 82 5.58 -0.95 12.17
N CYS A 83 5.66 -0.70 10.86
CA CYS A 83 4.92 -1.46 9.86
C CYS A 83 5.68 -2.73 9.45
N ARG A 84 5.03 -3.90 9.53
CA ARG A 84 5.58 -5.11 8.90
C ARG A 84 5.41 -4.99 7.39
N TRP A 85 6.40 -5.41 6.62
CA TRP A 85 6.29 -5.45 5.18
C TRP A 85 7.19 -6.53 4.58
N ARG A 86 6.85 -6.96 3.36
CA ARG A 86 7.66 -7.85 2.54
C ARG A 86 7.65 -7.44 1.07
N ASN A 87 8.74 -7.75 0.39
CA ASN A 87 8.80 -7.70 -1.06
C ASN A 87 8.39 -9.06 -1.65
N PRO A 88 7.29 -9.17 -2.40
CA PRO A 88 6.82 -10.45 -2.93
C PRO A 88 7.75 -11.06 -3.99
N LEU A 89 8.69 -10.29 -4.52
CA LEU A 89 9.69 -10.74 -5.49
C LEU A 89 11.01 -11.16 -4.84
N GLN A 90 11.19 -10.90 -3.54
CA GLN A 90 12.33 -11.41 -2.79
C GLN A 90 12.00 -12.81 -2.27
N VAL A 91 12.87 -13.77 -2.58
CA VAL A 91 12.75 -15.15 -2.09
C VAL A 91 13.19 -15.19 -0.63
N ALA A 92 12.34 -15.75 0.25
CA ALA A 92 12.74 -16.04 1.62
C ALA A 92 13.91 -17.05 1.58
N SER A 93 15.07 -16.63 2.09
CA SER A 93 16.25 -17.49 2.23
C SER A 93 16.08 -18.49 3.37
#